data_AF-A0A2X3FA90-F1
#
_entry.id   AF-A0A2X3FA90-F1
#
_cell.length_a   1.000
_cell.length_b   1.000
_cell.length_c   1.000
_cell.angle_alpha   90.00
_cell.angle_beta   90.00
_cell.angle_gamma   90.00
#
_symmetry.space_group_name_H-M   'P 1'
#
loop_
_entity.id
_entity.type
_entity.pdbx_description
1 polymer ?
#
loop_
_entity_poly.entity_id
_entity_poly.type
_entity_poly.pdbx_seq_one_letter_code
_entity_poly.pdbx_strand_id
1 'polypeptide(L)'
;MQTYQTGDSLIFKVPEREISLQPAALYPEAFPVAEAEAVIQPIALSIHSWVVQTPHDLIVIDTATGNGRERGGNPLYHQLNTPYLENLRAAGVNPEDVTLVLLTHLHTDHVGWNTVWQDDRWVPLFPNARYLCSAKELSRVKNSERYRALWLDSLLPVIEAGQLETVDVATRPRVGGRIDFIPTPGHSPDHAALVLAAGDDYACFSGDLLHSPIQFAHPQWNSAFCGDPRQAEVSRREMMAWGASHHAQWFTGHFAGPSCGWAGEGISKVTIAGERPGNRLQIRGTVMNNAQTVLVFGATGQQGGSVARALLHRGWRVRALVRDPFSAGAAALAARGAELVVGTFEDRAAMRSAMAGVDGVFSVQPSSPGGTVTDEQEVRYGITIADLAVECGVKHLV
;
A
#
# COMPACT_ATOMS: atom_id res chain seq x y z
N MET A 1 -4.51 -11.48 3.80
CA MET A 1 -4.99 -10.18 3.26
C MET A 1 -5.13 -9.22 4.43
N GLN A 2 -4.59 -8.01 4.35
CA GLN A 2 -4.76 -7.00 5.40
C GLN A 2 -6.07 -6.25 5.15
N THR A 3 -6.86 -6.05 6.20
CA THR A 3 -8.13 -5.34 6.17
C THR A 3 -8.05 -4.11 7.07
N TYR A 4 -8.80 -3.07 6.70
CA TYR A 4 -8.94 -1.81 7.41
C TYR A 4 -10.42 -1.51 7.63
N GLN A 5 -10.71 -0.58 8.52
CA GLN A 5 -12.09 -0.24 8.87
C GLN A 5 -12.27 1.27 8.94
N THR A 6 -13.38 1.75 8.39
CA THR A 6 -13.84 3.14 8.53
C THR A 6 -15.34 3.10 8.77
N GLY A 7 -15.75 3.44 9.98
CA GLY A 7 -17.10 3.17 10.48
C GLY A 7 -17.46 1.68 10.44
N ASP A 8 -18.57 1.37 9.79
CA ASP A 8 -19.08 0.01 9.54
C ASP A 8 -18.64 -0.57 8.19
N SER A 9 -17.70 0.07 7.50
CA SER A 9 -17.14 -0.45 6.24
C SER A 9 -15.78 -1.10 6.43
N LEU A 10 -15.61 -2.26 5.81
CA LEU A 10 -14.34 -2.95 5.68
C LEU A 10 -13.67 -2.55 4.35
N ILE A 11 -12.37 -2.31 4.40
CA ILE A 11 -11.56 -1.89 3.26
C ILE A 11 -10.38 -2.84 3.10
N PHE A 12 -10.13 -3.34 1.90
CA PHE A 12 -8.96 -4.17 1.64
C PHE A 12 -8.47 -4.04 0.20
N LYS A 13 -7.20 -4.40 0.00
CA LYS A 13 -6.54 -4.34 -1.29
C LYS A 13 -6.63 -5.69 -2.01
N VAL A 14 -6.94 -5.65 -3.31
CA VAL A 14 -6.82 -6.79 -4.23
C VAL A 14 -5.68 -6.49 -5.22
N PRO A 15 -4.49 -7.09 -5.04
CA PRO A 15 -3.34 -6.80 -5.90
C PRO A 15 -3.48 -7.48 -7.27
N GLU A 16 -3.07 -6.78 -8.31
CA GLU A 16 -2.78 -7.38 -9.61
C GLU A 16 -1.31 -7.78 -9.69
N ARG A 17 -0.42 -6.80 -9.44
CA ARG A 17 1.04 -6.94 -9.53
C ARG A 17 1.76 -5.72 -8.96
N GLU A 18 3.09 -5.80 -8.93
CA GLU A 18 3.97 -4.67 -8.65
C GLU A 18 4.89 -4.46 -9.86
N ILE A 19 5.12 -3.19 -10.20
CA ILE A 19 6.11 -2.77 -11.21
C ILE A 19 7.18 -1.92 -10.52
N SER A 20 8.32 -1.76 -11.16
CA SER A 20 9.39 -0.89 -10.66
C SER A 20 9.80 0.09 -11.74
N LEU A 21 9.80 1.38 -11.41
CA LEU A 21 10.24 2.45 -12.30
C LEU A 21 11.51 3.09 -11.76
N GLN A 22 12.41 3.49 -12.65
CA GLN A 22 13.53 4.32 -12.25
C GLN A 22 13.01 5.67 -11.73
N PRO A 23 13.62 6.27 -10.69
CA PRO A 23 13.21 7.59 -10.20
C PRO A 23 13.17 8.66 -11.29
N ALA A 24 14.11 8.66 -12.24
CA ALA A 24 14.12 9.56 -13.39
C ALA A 24 12.98 9.31 -14.39
N ALA A 25 12.51 8.06 -14.49
CA ALA A 25 11.35 7.74 -15.32
C ALA A 25 10.04 8.17 -14.64
N LEU A 26 9.95 8.06 -13.31
CA LEU A 26 8.76 8.45 -12.56
C LEU A 26 8.71 9.97 -12.31
N TYR A 27 9.81 10.61 -11.93
CA TYR A 27 9.91 12.03 -11.56
C TYR A 27 11.01 12.75 -12.38
N PRO A 28 10.83 12.91 -13.71
CA PRO A 28 11.87 13.40 -14.61
C PRO A 28 12.37 14.81 -14.29
N GLU A 29 11.52 15.69 -13.75
CA GLU A 29 11.91 17.05 -13.34
C GLU A 29 12.76 17.07 -12.06
N ALA A 30 12.49 16.14 -11.13
CA ALA A 30 13.24 16.04 -9.87
C ALA A 30 14.56 15.27 -10.03
N PHE A 31 14.64 14.38 -11.03
CA PHE A 31 15.82 13.59 -11.37
C PHE A 31 16.12 13.71 -12.87
N PRO A 32 16.68 14.84 -13.34
CA PRO A 32 17.07 14.97 -14.73
C PRO A 32 18.13 13.92 -15.07
N VAL A 33 18.00 13.32 -16.27
CA VAL A 33 18.76 12.14 -16.76
C VAL A 33 20.30 12.30 -16.72
N ALA A 34 20.82 13.50 -16.47
CA ALA A 34 22.24 13.81 -16.58
C ALA A 34 23.16 13.29 -15.46
N GLU A 35 22.67 12.77 -14.32
CA GLU A 35 23.58 12.38 -13.20
C GLU A 35 23.22 11.11 -12.40
N ALA A 36 22.34 10.22 -12.86
CA ALA A 36 21.92 9.10 -12.00
C ALA A 36 21.58 7.79 -12.74
N GLU A 37 22.57 7.11 -13.30
CA GLU A 37 22.40 5.71 -13.76
C GLU A 37 23.15 4.66 -12.93
N ALA A 38 23.63 4.97 -11.70
CA ALA A 38 24.39 3.97 -10.94
C ALA A 38 24.03 3.77 -9.46
N VAL A 39 23.18 4.60 -8.82
CA VAL A 39 23.11 4.60 -7.34
C VAL A 39 21.69 4.62 -6.73
N ILE A 40 20.63 4.93 -7.48
CA ILE A 40 19.29 5.07 -6.89
C ILE A 40 18.44 3.83 -7.19
N GLN A 41 17.84 3.26 -6.14
CA GLN A 41 16.97 2.10 -6.28
C GLN A 41 15.69 2.46 -7.05
N PRO A 42 15.18 1.55 -7.91
CA PRO A 42 13.87 1.71 -8.53
C PRO A 42 12.77 1.88 -7.49
N ILE A 43 11.77 2.70 -7.84
CA ILE A 43 10.57 2.92 -7.04
C ILE A 43 9.56 1.85 -7.42
N ALA A 44 9.17 1.04 -6.43
CA ALA A 44 8.11 0.05 -6.58
C ALA A 44 6.73 0.73 -6.59
N LEU A 45 5.89 0.33 -7.55
CA LEU A 45 4.51 0.79 -7.71
C LEU A 45 3.57 -0.41 -7.73
N SER A 46 2.57 -0.42 -6.85
CA SER A 46 1.52 -1.43 -6.82
C SER A 46 0.46 -1.11 -7.87
N ILE A 47 -0.01 -2.09 -8.63
CA ILE A 47 -1.23 -1.97 -9.43
C ILE A 47 -2.27 -2.89 -8.81
N HIS A 48 -3.41 -2.34 -8.44
CA HIS A 48 -4.39 -3.01 -7.59
C HIS A 48 -5.74 -2.30 -7.62
N SER A 49 -6.72 -2.97 -7.02
CA SER A 49 -8.01 -2.39 -6.68
C SER A 49 -8.16 -2.25 -5.18
N TRP A 50 -8.91 -1.24 -4.76
CA TRP A 50 -9.45 -1.18 -3.41
C TRP A 50 -10.86 -1.75 -3.41
N VAL A 51 -11.18 -2.56 -2.41
CA VAL A 51 -12.53 -3.06 -2.18
C VAL A 51 -13.05 -2.44 -0.89
N VAL A 52 -14.27 -1.91 -0.94
CA VAL A 52 -15.01 -1.38 0.20
C VAL A 52 -16.28 -2.17 0.37
N GLN A 53 -16.36 -2.96 1.43
CA GLN A 53 -17.58 -3.65 1.82
C GLN A 53 -18.32 -2.80 2.85
N THR A 54 -19.56 -2.46 2.54
CA THR A 54 -20.48 -1.73 3.43
C THR A 54 -21.65 -2.65 3.81
N PRO A 55 -22.59 -2.22 4.68
CA PRO A 55 -23.79 -3.02 4.96
C PRO A 55 -24.71 -3.26 3.73
N HIS A 56 -24.57 -2.46 2.67
CA HIS A 56 -25.50 -2.46 1.53
C HIS A 56 -24.82 -2.72 0.17
N ASP A 57 -23.55 -2.36 0.07
CA ASP A 57 -22.79 -2.36 -1.17
C ASP A 57 -21.46 -3.07 -1.01
N LEU A 58 -21.07 -3.81 -2.06
CA LEU A 58 -19.71 -4.28 -2.28
C LEU A 58 -19.13 -3.47 -3.44
N ILE A 59 -18.17 -2.60 -3.10
CA ILE A 59 -17.67 -1.56 -3.99
C ILE A 59 -16.24 -1.90 -4.39
N VAL A 60 -15.96 -1.87 -5.69
CA VAL A 60 -14.59 -1.92 -6.23
C VAL A 60 -14.19 -0.52 -6.69
N ILE A 61 -13.05 -0.03 -6.23
CA ILE A 61 -12.46 1.26 -6.64
C ILE A 61 -11.26 0.97 -7.52
N ASP A 62 -11.38 1.40 -8.78
CA ASP A 62 -10.49 1.08 -9.91
C ASP A 62 -10.31 -0.44 -10.13
N THR A 63 -9.93 -0.84 -11.34
CA THR A 63 -9.91 -2.26 -11.76
C THR A 63 -8.57 -2.68 -12.36
N ALA A 64 -7.45 -2.05 -11.98
CA ALA A 64 -6.12 -2.51 -12.40
C ALA A 64 -5.96 -2.58 -13.95
N THR A 65 -5.01 -3.39 -14.48
CA THR A 65 -4.58 -3.34 -15.90
C THR A 65 -5.34 -4.27 -16.85
N GLY A 66 -5.73 -5.46 -16.40
CA GLY A 66 -6.42 -6.43 -17.26
C GLY A 66 -5.51 -7.35 -18.07
N ASN A 67 -5.95 -8.58 -18.26
CA ASN A 67 -5.28 -9.56 -19.10
C ASN A 67 -5.65 -9.42 -20.58
N GLY A 68 -4.77 -9.87 -21.48
CA GLY A 68 -5.05 -9.99 -22.92
C GLY A 68 -5.24 -8.66 -23.68
N ARG A 69 -4.89 -7.52 -23.07
CA ARG A 69 -5.09 -6.19 -23.63
C ARG A 69 -4.09 -5.86 -24.73
N GLU A 70 -4.57 -5.30 -25.85
CA GLU A 70 -3.72 -4.76 -26.90
C GLU A 70 -3.23 -3.36 -26.54
N ARG A 71 -1.91 -3.19 -26.35
CA ARG A 71 -1.30 -1.92 -25.90
C ARG A 71 -0.02 -1.60 -26.68
N GLY A 72 -0.01 -1.93 -27.97
CA GLY A 72 1.06 -1.55 -28.90
C GLY A 72 2.44 -2.04 -28.50
N GLY A 73 2.54 -3.23 -27.89
CA GLY A 73 3.81 -3.80 -27.44
C GLY A 73 4.37 -3.21 -26.14
N ASN A 74 3.66 -2.29 -25.47
CA ASN A 74 4.14 -1.74 -24.20
C ASN A 74 4.26 -2.85 -23.14
N PRO A 75 5.48 -3.19 -22.67
CA PRO A 75 5.70 -4.33 -21.78
C PRO A 75 5.03 -4.16 -20.42
N LEU A 76 4.68 -2.93 -20.04
CA LEU A 76 3.91 -2.70 -18.84
C LEU A 76 2.46 -3.18 -19.02
N TYR A 77 1.80 -3.01 -20.16
CA TYR A 77 0.33 -3.20 -20.22
C TYR A 77 -0.15 -4.18 -21.28
N HIS A 78 0.71 -4.59 -22.20
CA HIS A 78 0.34 -5.38 -23.36
C HIS A 78 0.30 -6.87 -23.04
N GLN A 79 -0.80 -7.54 -23.45
CA GLN A 79 -0.96 -8.99 -23.42
C GLN A 79 -0.59 -9.62 -22.08
N LEU A 80 -0.97 -8.94 -20.99
CA LEU A 80 -0.70 -9.42 -19.65
C LEU A 80 -1.48 -10.71 -19.35
N ASN A 81 -0.93 -11.47 -18.40
CA ASN A 81 -1.56 -12.63 -17.79
C ASN A 81 -1.24 -12.65 -16.28
N THR A 82 -1.99 -11.85 -15.52
CA THR A 82 -1.86 -11.65 -14.08
C THR A 82 -2.93 -12.43 -13.31
N PRO A 83 -2.68 -12.76 -12.01
CA PRO A 83 -3.61 -13.54 -11.20
C PRO A 83 -4.71 -12.70 -10.53
N TYR A 84 -5.12 -11.57 -11.13
CA TYR A 84 -6.02 -10.62 -10.46
C TYR A 84 -7.38 -11.23 -10.13
N LEU A 85 -7.99 -12.00 -11.05
CA LEU A 85 -9.29 -12.63 -10.82
C LEU A 85 -9.21 -13.70 -9.72
N GLU A 86 -8.12 -14.47 -9.68
CA GLU A 86 -7.83 -15.41 -8.61
C GLU A 86 -7.67 -14.69 -7.27
N ASN A 87 -6.93 -13.58 -7.25
CA ASN A 87 -6.73 -12.76 -6.06
C ASN A 87 -8.04 -12.15 -5.55
N LEU A 88 -8.90 -11.68 -6.47
CA LEU A 88 -10.22 -11.14 -6.16
C LEU A 88 -11.11 -12.20 -5.47
N ARG A 89 -11.18 -13.41 -6.06
CA ARG A 89 -11.94 -14.52 -5.46
C ARG A 89 -11.33 -15.02 -4.16
N ALA A 90 -10.01 -15.07 -4.05
CA ALA A 90 -9.31 -15.44 -2.82
C ALA A 90 -9.52 -14.41 -1.69
N ALA A 91 -9.81 -13.16 -2.03
CA ALA A 91 -10.24 -12.12 -1.11
C ALA A 91 -11.71 -12.23 -0.68
N GLY A 92 -12.45 -13.22 -1.18
CA GLY A 92 -13.87 -13.41 -0.91
C GLY A 92 -14.79 -12.52 -1.73
N VAL A 93 -14.29 -11.92 -2.81
CA VAL A 93 -15.09 -11.08 -3.71
C VAL A 93 -15.43 -11.88 -4.96
N ASN A 94 -16.70 -12.25 -5.12
CA ASN A 94 -17.18 -12.76 -6.39
C ASN A 94 -17.61 -11.58 -7.27
N PRO A 95 -17.27 -11.59 -8.58
CA PRO A 95 -17.63 -10.48 -9.46
C PRO A 95 -19.13 -10.20 -9.54
N GLU A 96 -19.97 -11.23 -9.41
CA GLU A 96 -21.43 -11.13 -9.39
C GLU A 96 -22.00 -10.41 -8.14
N ASP A 97 -21.25 -10.37 -7.05
CA ASP A 97 -21.68 -9.75 -5.78
C ASP A 97 -21.35 -8.25 -5.74
N VAL A 98 -20.51 -7.76 -6.66
CA VAL A 98 -20.11 -6.35 -6.72
C VAL A 98 -21.28 -5.49 -7.20
N THR A 99 -21.67 -4.50 -6.40
CA THR A 99 -22.79 -3.60 -6.69
C THR A 99 -22.34 -2.31 -7.36
N LEU A 100 -21.12 -1.85 -7.06
CA LEU A 100 -20.57 -0.60 -7.57
C LEU A 100 -19.12 -0.76 -7.99
N VAL A 101 -18.77 -0.18 -9.14
CA VAL A 101 -17.40 0.06 -9.56
C VAL A 101 -17.19 1.56 -9.68
N LEU A 102 -16.31 2.15 -8.88
CA LEU A 102 -16.03 3.58 -8.88
C LEU A 102 -14.65 3.81 -9.50
N LEU A 103 -14.60 4.66 -10.54
CA LEU A 103 -13.38 4.92 -11.29
C LEU A 103 -12.86 6.32 -10.93
N THR A 104 -11.65 6.38 -10.36
CA THR A 104 -10.98 7.64 -10.00
C THR A 104 -10.66 8.46 -11.25
N HIS A 105 -10.20 7.76 -12.30
CA HIS A 105 -9.92 8.29 -13.62
C HIS A 105 -9.80 7.14 -14.65
N LEU A 106 -9.62 7.47 -15.93
CA LEU A 106 -9.65 6.49 -17.03
C LEU A 106 -8.29 6.26 -17.68
N HIS A 107 -7.32 5.76 -16.91
CA HIS A 107 -6.06 5.22 -17.41
C HIS A 107 -6.06 3.69 -17.45
N THR A 108 -5.10 3.11 -18.19
CA THR A 108 -5.07 1.68 -18.55
C THR A 108 -5.05 0.77 -17.33
N ASP A 109 -4.33 1.17 -16.30
CA ASP A 109 -4.14 0.50 -15.01
C ASP A 109 -5.24 0.79 -13.99
N HIS A 110 -6.34 1.44 -14.39
CA HIS A 110 -7.49 1.72 -13.53
C HIS A 110 -8.81 1.18 -14.07
N VAL A 111 -8.87 0.81 -15.35
CA VAL A 111 -10.10 0.37 -16.02
C VAL A 111 -9.97 -1.03 -16.61
N GLY A 112 -8.79 -1.62 -16.50
CA GLY A 112 -8.37 -2.75 -17.26
C GLY A 112 -9.01 -4.07 -16.86
N TRP A 113 -9.56 -4.24 -15.66
CA TRP A 113 -10.43 -5.37 -15.32
C TRP A 113 -11.91 -5.00 -15.29
N ASN A 114 -12.31 -3.85 -15.86
CA ASN A 114 -13.74 -3.58 -16.08
C ASN A 114 -14.39 -4.66 -16.95
N THR A 115 -13.60 -5.28 -17.83
CA THR A 115 -14.05 -6.35 -18.71
C THR A 115 -13.07 -7.51 -18.74
N VAL A 116 -13.55 -8.67 -19.16
CA VAL A 116 -12.78 -9.89 -19.42
C VAL A 116 -13.09 -10.42 -20.81
N TRP A 117 -12.14 -11.15 -21.40
CA TRP A 117 -12.36 -11.81 -22.68
C TRP A 117 -13.09 -13.13 -22.45
N GLN A 118 -14.29 -13.24 -22.99
CA GLN A 118 -15.14 -14.42 -22.88
C GLN A 118 -15.97 -14.57 -24.14
N ASP A 119 -16.06 -15.80 -24.67
CA ASP A 119 -16.87 -16.12 -25.86
C ASP A 119 -16.57 -15.19 -27.06
N ASP A 120 -15.27 -15.02 -27.36
CA ASP A 120 -14.73 -14.18 -28.45
C ASP A 120 -15.12 -12.69 -28.41
N ARG A 121 -15.40 -12.17 -27.22
CA ARG A 121 -15.64 -10.74 -27.02
C ARG A 121 -15.24 -10.27 -25.62
N TRP A 122 -15.09 -8.96 -25.47
CA TRP A 122 -14.99 -8.34 -24.15
C TRP A 122 -16.38 -8.26 -23.51
N VAL A 123 -16.51 -8.71 -22.26
CA VAL A 123 -17.74 -8.59 -21.46
C VAL A 123 -17.41 -8.01 -20.08
N PRO A 124 -18.34 -7.28 -19.43
CA PRO A 124 -18.12 -6.74 -18.09
C PRO A 124 -17.71 -7.82 -17.08
N LEU A 125 -16.65 -7.58 -16.30
CA LEU A 125 -16.22 -8.51 -15.26
C LEU A 125 -17.25 -8.59 -14.14
N PHE A 126 -17.81 -7.45 -13.76
CA PHE A 126 -18.81 -7.31 -12.71
C PHE A 126 -20.21 -7.15 -13.34
N PRO A 127 -20.94 -8.23 -13.63
CA PRO A 127 -22.15 -8.19 -14.47
C PRO A 127 -23.36 -7.53 -13.80
N ASN A 128 -23.36 -7.40 -12.48
CA ASN A 128 -24.45 -6.77 -11.70
C ASN A 128 -24.11 -5.35 -11.23
N ALA A 129 -22.86 -4.90 -11.43
CA ALA A 129 -22.40 -3.63 -10.90
C ALA A 129 -22.86 -2.44 -11.75
N ARG A 130 -23.05 -1.29 -11.10
CA ARG A 130 -23.05 0.02 -11.77
C ARG A 130 -21.63 0.59 -11.74
N TYR A 131 -21.15 1.04 -12.89
CA TYR A 131 -19.84 1.67 -13.05
C TYR A 131 -20.03 3.18 -13.07
N LEU A 132 -19.28 3.91 -12.25
CA LEU A 132 -19.37 5.37 -12.19
C LEU A 132 -18.01 5.99 -12.50
N CYS A 133 -17.99 6.92 -13.45
CA CYS A 133 -16.81 7.72 -13.78
C CYS A 133 -17.16 9.18 -14.08
N SER A 134 -16.16 10.06 -14.11
CA SER A 134 -16.36 11.43 -14.58
C SER A 134 -16.89 11.46 -16.01
N ALA A 135 -17.91 12.29 -16.26
CA ALA A 135 -18.40 12.59 -17.59
C ALA A 135 -17.30 13.21 -18.49
N LYS A 136 -16.43 14.05 -17.91
CA LYS A 136 -15.34 14.72 -18.65
C LYS A 136 -14.22 13.74 -18.99
N GLU A 137 -13.86 12.84 -18.07
CA GLU A 137 -12.90 11.76 -18.36
C GLU A 137 -13.42 10.85 -19.48
N LEU A 138 -14.70 10.45 -19.43
CA LEU A 138 -15.29 9.59 -20.45
C LEU A 138 -15.27 10.28 -21.82
N SER A 139 -15.66 11.56 -21.88
CA SER A 139 -15.60 12.35 -23.12
C SER A 139 -14.19 12.47 -23.66
N ARG A 140 -13.19 12.70 -22.80
CA ARG A 140 -11.77 12.77 -23.17
C ARG A 140 -11.29 11.47 -23.80
N VAL A 141 -11.60 10.34 -23.17
CA VAL A 141 -11.19 9.01 -23.65
C VAL A 141 -11.88 8.65 -24.95
N LYS A 142 -13.20 8.89 -25.06
CA LYS A 142 -14.00 8.62 -26.27
C LYS A 142 -13.46 9.35 -27.50
N ASN A 143 -13.04 10.60 -27.32
CA ASN A 143 -12.68 11.50 -28.41
C ASN A 143 -11.16 11.52 -28.70
N SER A 144 -10.42 10.50 -28.27
CA SER A 144 -8.96 10.48 -28.40
C SER A 144 -8.48 9.17 -29.01
N GLU A 145 -7.78 9.26 -30.15
CA GLU A 145 -7.20 8.09 -30.82
C GLU A 145 -6.19 7.36 -29.93
N ARG A 146 -5.47 8.10 -29.08
CA ARG A 146 -4.54 7.54 -28.08
C ARG A 146 -5.22 6.49 -27.19
N TYR A 147 -6.49 6.68 -26.87
CA TYR A 147 -7.24 5.78 -25.99
C TYR A 147 -8.18 4.83 -26.73
N ARG A 148 -8.08 4.74 -28.06
CA ARG A 148 -9.00 3.93 -28.88
C ARG A 148 -9.06 2.46 -28.44
N ALA A 149 -7.90 1.84 -28.19
CA ALA A 149 -7.82 0.44 -27.74
C ALA A 149 -8.46 0.25 -26.36
N LEU A 150 -8.11 1.12 -25.39
CA LEU A 150 -8.70 1.13 -24.05
C LEU A 150 -10.22 1.34 -24.09
N TRP A 151 -10.70 2.26 -24.95
CA TRP A 151 -12.13 2.51 -25.12
C TRP A 151 -12.85 1.24 -25.58
N LEU A 152 -12.33 0.57 -26.62
CA LEU A 152 -12.94 -0.62 -27.20
C LEU A 152 -13.01 -1.78 -26.23
N ASP A 153 -11.94 -2.00 -25.47
CA ASP A 153 -11.82 -3.20 -24.67
C ASP A 153 -12.32 -3.02 -23.23
N SER A 154 -12.15 -1.84 -22.62
CA SER A 154 -12.35 -1.63 -21.18
C SER A 154 -13.58 -0.78 -20.84
N LEU A 155 -14.16 -0.04 -21.80
CA LEU A 155 -15.28 0.88 -21.52
C LEU A 155 -16.52 0.59 -22.38
N LEU A 156 -16.35 0.44 -23.69
CA LEU A 156 -17.45 0.22 -24.62
C LEU A 156 -18.33 -0.99 -24.23
N PRO A 157 -17.79 -2.16 -23.82
CA PRO A 157 -18.63 -3.30 -23.44
C PRO A 157 -19.47 -3.04 -22.18
N VAL A 158 -18.96 -2.23 -21.24
CA VAL A 158 -19.69 -1.83 -20.03
C VAL A 158 -20.80 -0.83 -20.38
N ILE A 159 -20.54 0.07 -21.34
CA ILE A 159 -21.54 1.02 -21.86
C ILE A 159 -22.65 0.26 -22.61
N GLU A 160 -22.29 -0.68 -23.49
CA GLU A 160 -23.25 -1.48 -24.27
C GLU A 160 -24.09 -2.41 -23.39
N ALA A 161 -23.54 -2.86 -22.26
CA ALA A 161 -24.28 -3.57 -21.23
C ALA A 161 -25.22 -2.67 -20.40
N GLY A 162 -25.18 -1.35 -20.61
CA GLY A 162 -25.99 -0.39 -19.85
C GLY A 162 -25.55 -0.19 -18.40
N GLN A 163 -24.30 -0.58 -18.07
CA GLN A 163 -23.79 -0.57 -16.70
C GLN A 163 -22.98 0.68 -16.35
N LEU A 164 -22.58 1.50 -17.33
CA LEU A 164 -21.77 2.70 -17.08
C LEU A 164 -22.64 3.96 -16.97
N GLU A 165 -22.51 4.65 -15.85
CA GLU A 165 -23.08 5.95 -15.54
C GLU A 165 -21.98 6.99 -15.39
N THR A 166 -22.31 8.24 -15.71
CA THR A 166 -21.38 9.37 -15.54
C THR A 166 -21.81 10.29 -14.42
N VAL A 167 -20.81 10.88 -13.76
CA VAL A 167 -21.00 11.88 -12.71
C VAL A 167 -20.34 13.20 -13.10
N ASP A 168 -20.89 14.31 -12.60
CA ASP A 168 -20.21 15.61 -12.61
C ASP A 168 -19.42 15.76 -11.30
N VAL A 169 -18.12 15.47 -11.36
CA VAL A 169 -17.22 15.52 -10.19
C VAL A 169 -17.21 16.90 -9.54
N ALA A 170 -17.43 17.98 -10.30
CA ALA A 170 -17.46 19.33 -9.74
C ALA A 170 -18.58 19.54 -8.72
N THR A 171 -19.67 18.78 -8.81
CA THR A 171 -20.79 18.81 -7.86
C THR A 171 -20.55 18.01 -6.58
N ARG A 172 -19.40 17.31 -6.50
CA ARG A 172 -19.03 16.39 -5.42
C ARG A 172 -20.12 15.36 -5.10
N PRO A 173 -20.54 14.57 -6.10
CA PRO A 173 -21.65 13.65 -5.93
C PRO A 173 -21.31 12.55 -4.93
N ARG A 174 -22.31 12.20 -4.12
CA ARG A 174 -22.26 11.09 -3.16
C ARG A 174 -22.89 9.83 -3.76
N VAL A 175 -22.13 8.74 -3.76
CA VAL A 175 -22.51 7.44 -4.31
C VAL A 175 -22.58 6.40 -3.18
N GLY A 176 -23.53 5.46 -3.29
CA GLY A 176 -23.78 4.45 -2.24
C GLY A 176 -24.14 5.07 -0.88
N GLY A 177 -24.59 6.33 -0.88
CA GLY A 177 -24.91 7.10 0.33
C GLY A 177 -23.71 7.47 1.22
N ARG A 178 -22.46 7.14 0.83
CA ARG A 178 -21.30 7.17 1.75
C ARG A 178 -19.99 7.63 1.11
N ILE A 179 -19.81 7.50 -0.20
CA ILE A 179 -18.57 7.86 -0.91
C ILE A 179 -18.78 9.11 -1.74
N ASP A 180 -18.00 10.15 -1.48
CA ASP A 180 -18.00 11.41 -2.23
C ASP A 180 -16.89 11.41 -3.29
N PHE A 181 -17.22 11.84 -4.51
CA PHE A 181 -16.21 12.16 -5.53
C PHE A 181 -15.65 13.55 -5.26
N ILE A 182 -14.37 13.65 -4.92
CA ILE A 182 -13.68 14.91 -4.64
C ILE A 182 -12.79 15.30 -5.84
N PRO A 183 -13.04 16.45 -6.49
CA PRO A 183 -12.24 16.90 -7.62
C PRO A 183 -10.77 17.05 -7.23
N THR A 184 -9.90 16.34 -7.94
CA THR A 184 -8.44 16.44 -7.80
C THR A 184 -7.78 16.41 -9.18
N PRO A 185 -8.13 17.36 -10.07
CA PRO A 185 -7.65 17.39 -11.44
C PRO A 185 -6.12 17.55 -11.50
N GLY A 186 -5.54 17.23 -12.66
CA GLY A 186 -4.14 17.48 -12.97
C GLY A 186 -3.38 16.22 -13.35
N HIS A 187 -3.62 15.09 -12.68
CA HIS A 187 -3.14 13.81 -13.19
C HIS A 187 -3.83 13.48 -14.52
N SER A 188 -5.17 13.49 -14.50
CA SER A 188 -6.01 13.65 -15.69
C SER A 188 -6.94 14.87 -15.51
N PRO A 189 -7.58 15.38 -16.58
CA PRO A 189 -8.34 16.63 -16.53
C PRO A 189 -9.48 16.70 -15.51
N ASP A 190 -10.09 15.56 -15.15
CA ASP A 190 -11.18 15.51 -14.16
C ASP A 190 -11.02 14.32 -13.20
N HIS A 191 -9.77 13.99 -12.87
CA HIS A 191 -9.42 13.00 -11.85
C HIS A 191 -10.13 13.30 -10.52
N ALA A 192 -10.62 12.26 -9.85
CA ALA A 192 -11.32 12.36 -8.58
C ALA A 192 -10.70 11.43 -7.52
N ALA A 193 -10.43 11.98 -6.34
CA ALA A 193 -10.22 11.18 -5.15
C ALA A 193 -11.61 10.79 -4.60
N LEU A 194 -11.72 9.60 -4.01
CA LEU A 194 -12.97 9.15 -3.40
C LEU A 194 -12.86 9.21 -1.89
N VAL A 195 -13.79 9.87 -1.23
CA VAL A 195 -13.79 10.02 0.23
C VAL A 195 -14.96 9.25 0.82
N LEU A 196 -14.66 8.26 1.64
CA LEU A 196 -15.61 7.61 2.52
C LEU A 196 -15.59 8.33 3.87
N ALA A 197 -16.76 8.81 4.32
CA ALA A 197 -16.93 9.45 5.62
C ALA A 197 -17.85 8.61 6.51
N ALA A 198 -17.45 8.37 7.76
CA ALA A 198 -18.24 7.71 8.78
C ALA A 198 -18.09 8.44 10.12
N GLY A 199 -18.98 9.40 10.38
CA GLY A 199 -18.80 10.33 11.50
C GLY A 199 -17.54 11.17 11.29
N ASP A 200 -16.63 11.13 12.28
CA ASP A 200 -15.33 11.82 12.24
C ASP A 200 -14.19 10.93 11.69
N ASP A 201 -14.51 9.75 11.16
CA ASP A 201 -13.55 8.86 10.50
C ASP A 201 -13.63 9.01 8.98
N TYR A 202 -12.47 9.18 8.35
CA TYR A 202 -12.36 9.41 6.91
C TYR A 202 -11.36 8.45 6.27
N ALA A 203 -11.77 7.83 5.16
CA ALA A 203 -10.90 7.10 4.25
C ALA A 203 -10.82 7.83 2.91
N CYS A 204 -9.60 8.18 2.50
CA CYS A 204 -9.29 8.86 1.25
C CYS A 204 -8.68 7.86 0.27
N PHE A 205 -9.45 7.45 -0.73
CA PHE A 205 -8.95 6.71 -1.89
C PHE A 205 -8.40 7.72 -2.90
N SER A 206 -7.09 7.91 -2.90
CA SER A 206 -6.48 9.06 -3.57
C SER A 206 -6.38 8.94 -5.08
N GLY A 207 -6.65 7.76 -5.65
CA GLY A 207 -6.25 7.44 -7.02
C GLY A 207 -4.78 7.78 -7.25
N ASP A 208 -4.53 8.46 -8.37
CA ASP A 208 -3.19 8.83 -8.86
C ASP A 208 -2.78 10.25 -8.50
N LEU A 209 -3.40 10.80 -7.46
CA LEU A 209 -2.94 12.03 -6.84
C LEU A 209 -1.46 11.95 -6.42
N LEU A 210 -1.03 10.75 -6.00
CA LEU A 210 0.30 10.41 -5.49
C LEU A 210 0.70 9.03 -6.01
N HIS A 211 1.95 8.88 -6.45
CA HIS A 211 2.51 7.65 -6.99
C HIS A 211 3.52 7.00 -6.03
N SER A 212 4.18 7.79 -5.17
CA SER A 212 5.01 7.22 -4.10
C SER A 212 5.01 8.07 -2.83
N PRO A 213 5.36 7.47 -1.68
CA PRO A 213 5.31 8.14 -0.37
C PRO A 213 6.14 9.43 -0.30
N ILE A 214 7.18 9.55 -1.12
CA ILE A 214 8.06 10.74 -1.14
C ILE A 214 7.29 12.02 -1.46
N GLN A 215 6.19 11.93 -2.22
CA GLN A 215 5.38 13.09 -2.60
C GLN A 215 4.61 13.70 -1.42
N PHE A 216 4.49 13.02 -0.28
CA PHE A 216 3.99 13.67 0.94
C PHE A 216 5.00 14.63 1.55
N ALA A 217 6.31 14.38 1.40
CA ALA A 217 7.37 15.30 1.79
C ALA A 217 7.71 16.31 0.67
N HIS A 218 7.52 15.90 -0.59
CA HIS A 218 7.81 16.69 -1.78
C HIS A 218 6.58 16.79 -2.69
N PRO A 219 5.50 17.47 -2.26
CA PRO A 219 4.25 17.54 -3.01
C PRO A 219 4.37 18.28 -4.36
N GLN A 220 5.46 18.99 -4.63
CA GLN A 220 5.77 19.57 -5.93
C GLN A 220 6.33 18.57 -6.95
N TRP A 221 6.72 17.36 -6.53
CA TRP A 221 7.24 16.35 -7.44
C TRP A 221 6.09 15.70 -8.21
N ASN A 222 5.96 16.04 -9.49
CA ASN A 222 4.96 15.47 -10.37
C ASN A 222 5.50 14.23 -11.08
N SER A 223 4.63 13.22 -11.19
CA SER A 223 4.96 12.04 -11.98
C SER A 223 5.02 12.40 -13.47
N ALA A 224 5.76 11.62 -14.26
CA ALA A 224 5.73 11.70 -15.72
C ALA A 224 4.34 11.44 -16.33
N PHE A 225 3.39 10.95 -15.53
CA PHE A 225 2.02 10.65 -15.92
C PHE A 225 1.04 11.80 -15.70
N CYS A 226 1.44 12.88 -15.00
CA CYS A 226 0.56 14.03 -14.76
C CYS A 226 0.36 14.86 -16.04
N GLY A 227 -0.88 14.96 -16.53
CA GLY A 227 -1.23 15.72 -17.73
C GLY A 227 -1.12 17.25 -17.58
N ASP A 228 -1.39 17.77 -16.38
CA ASP A 228 -1.15 19.16 -15.99
C ASP A 228 -0.37 19.17 -14.66
N PRO A 229 0.97 19.31 -14.71
CA PRO A 229 1.82 19.28 -13.52
C PRO A 229 1.48 20.36 -12.48
N ARG A 230 1.12 21.58 -12.93
CA ARG A 230 0.78 22.67 -12.02
C ARG A 230 -0.51 22.34 -11.26
N GLN A 231 -1.54 21.92 -11.99
CA GLN A 231 -2.82 21.56 -11.38
C GLN A 231 -2.70 20.31 -10.49
N ALA A 232 -1.87 19.34 -10.87
CA ALA A 232 -1.64 18.14 -10.07
C ALA A 232 -1.01 18.45 -8.71
N GLU A 233 -0.02 19.37 -8.67
CA GLU A 233 0.55 19.84 -7.41
C GLU A 233 -0.49 20.55 -6.53
N VAL A 234 -1.30 21.45 -7.12
CA VAL A 234 -2.35 22.18 -6.39
C VAL A 234 -3.32 21.20 -5.74
N SER A 235 -3.87 20.27 -6.50
CA SER A 235 -4.82 19.27 -5.97
C SER A 235 -4.19 18.37 -4.92
N ARG A 236 -2.92 18.00 -5.09
CA ARG A 236 -2.18 17.19 -4.10
C ARG A 236 -2.05 17.94 -2.78
N ARG A 237 -1.64 19.21 -2.80
CA ARG A 237 -1.51 20.04 -1.60
C ARG A 237 -2.84 20.27 -0.90
N GLU A 238 -3.89 20.58 -1.66
CA GLU A 238 -5.24 20.80 -1.12
C GLU A 238 -5.77 19.54 -0.43
N MET A 239 -5.67 18.38 -1.08
CA MET A 239 -6.13 17.13 -0.50
C MET A 239 -5.27 16.68 0.68
N MET A 240 -3.95 16.93 0.65
CA MET A 240 -3.08 16.67 1.79
C MET A 240 -3.45 17.53 3.00
N ALA A 241 -3.74 18.82 2.79
CA ALA A 241 -4.19 19.72 3.84
C ALA A 241 -5.55 19.29 4.40
N TRP A 242 -6.49 18.90 3.53
CA TRP A 242 -7.78 18.35 3.94
C TRP A 242 -7.61 17.04 4.74
N GLY A 243 -6.80 16.11 4.26
CA GLY A 243 -6.57 14.83 4.94
C GLY A 243 -5.89 15.01 6.29
N ALA A 244 -5.00 16.00 6.43
CA ALA A 244 -4.41 16.35 7.72
C ALA A 244 -5.45 16.92 8.70
N SER A 245 -6.33 17.82 8.25
CA SER A 245 -7.35 18.43 9.12
C SER A 245 -8.48 17.49 9.52
N HIS A 246 -8.73 16.43 8.74
CA HIS A 246 -9.76 15.43 9.01
C HIS A 246 -9.18 14.12 9.59
N HIS A 247 -7.87 14.08 9.85
CA HIS A 247 -7.16 12.86 10.22
C HIS A 247 -7.52 11.67 9.31
N ALA A 248 -7.56 11.88 8.00
CA ALA A 248 -7.99 10.84 7.06
C ALA A 248 -6.92 9.74 6.93
N GLN A 249 -7.37 8.48 6.87
CA GLN A 249 -6.53 7.37 6.43
C GLN A 249 -6.46 7.39 4.90
N TRP A 250 -5.25 7.31 4.36
CA TRP A 250 -5.00 7.35 2.92
C TRP A 250 -4.91 5.93 2.37
N PHE A 251 -5.56 5.71 1.23
CA PHE A 251 -5.58 4.49 0.43
C PHE A 251 -5.18 4.86 -0.99
N THR A 252 -3.95 4.57 -1.38
CA THR A 252 -3.36 5.09 -2.63
C THR A 252 -3.51 4.12 -3.79
N GLY A 253 -3.50 4.61 -5.03
CA GLY A 253 -3.54 3.75 -6.22
C GLY A 253 -2.24 2.99 -6.46
N HIS A 254 -1.09 3.56 -6.07
CA HIS A 254 0.21 3.06 -6.51
C HIS A 254 1.28 2.81 -5.46
N PHE A 255 1.07 3.13 -4.18
CA PHE A 255 2.15 2.87 -3.21
C PHE A 255 2.35 1.36 -3.08
N ALA A 256 3.61 0.91 -3.04
CA ALA A 256 3.95 -0.47 -2.77
C ALA A 256 3.53 -0.92 -1.35
N GLY A 257 3.68 -2.21 -1.05
CA GLY A 257 3.42 -2.76 0.27
C GLY A 257 1.93 -2.64 0.67
N PRO A 258 1.58 -2.13 1.87
CA PRO A 258 0.19 -1.98 2.31
C PRO A 258 -0.65 -0.97 1.52
N SER A 259 -0.02 -0.06 0.76
CA SER A 259 -0.66 0.99 -0.03
C SER A 259 -1.53 2.00 0.76
N CYS A 260 -1.54 1.91 2.09
CA CYS A 260 -2.30 2.80 2.96
C CYS A 260 -1.49 3.32 4.15
N GLY A 261 -1.94 4.41 4.74
CA GLY A 261 -1.34 4.95 5.96
C GLY A 261 -2.00 6.23 6.45
N TRP A 262 -1.44 6.79 7.51
CA TRP A 262 -1.85 8.09 8.05
C TRP A 262 -0.76 9.12 7.76
N ALA A 263 -1.15 10.33 7.37
CA ALA A 263 -0.24 11.47 7.35
C ALA A 263 -0.06 11.97 8.79
N GLY A 264 1.18 12.04 9.30
CA GLY A 264 1.47 12.55 10.64
C GLY A 264 1.55 14.08 10.70
N GLU A 265 1.49 14.65 11.91
CA GLU A 265 1.73 16.08 12.11
C GLU A 265 3.18 16.46 11.76
N GLY A 266 3.32 17.49 10.92
CA GLY A 266 4.56 17.87 10.24
C GLY A 266 4.64 17.19 8.87
N ILE A 267 4.44 17.95 7.79
CA ILE A 267 4.24 17.55 6.37
C ILE A 267 5.46 16.80 5.76
N SER A 268 5.93 15.73 6.39
CA SER A 268 7.18 15.04 6.02
C SER A 268 7.22 13.56 6.39
N LYS A 269 6.22 13.00 7.09
CA LYS A 269 6.20 11.57 7.47
C LYS A 269 4.84 10.94 7.20
N VAL A 270 4.84 9.92 6.34
CA VAL A 270 3.74 8.97 6.17
C VAL A 270 4.15 7.67 6.83
N THR A 271 3.37 7.21 7.79
CA THR A 271 3.54 5.87 8.35
C THR A 271 2.70 4.91 7.50
N ILE A 272 3.36 4.17 6.62
CA ILE A 272 2.74 3.13 5.79
C ILE A 272 2.63 1.89 6.67
N ALA A 273 1.41 1.56 7.09
CA ALA A 273 1.05 0.66 8.19
C ALA A 273 1.31 1.21 9.62
N GLY A 274 0.22 1.51 10.31
CA GLY A 274 0.20 1.89 11.73
C GLY A 274 -1.22 2.22 12.19
N GLU A 275 -1.47 2.05 13.49
CA GLU A 275 -2.71 2.49 14.15
C GLU A 275 -2.84 4.03 14.07
N ARG A 276 -4.07 4.53 14.07
CA ARG A 276 -4.39 5.96 14.09
C ARG A 276 -3.57 6.66 15.19
N PRO A 277 -2.85 7.76 14.91
CA PRO A 277 -2.22 8.56 15.95
C PRO A 277 -3.32 9.11 16.88
N GLY A 278 -3.47 8.52 18.07
CA GLY A 278 -4.35 9.04 19.11
C GLY A 278 -5.30 8.06 19.80
N ASN A 279 -5.51 6.83 19.33
CA ASN A 279 -6.40 5.88 20.01
C ASN A 279 -5.67 4.62 20.49
N ARG A 280 -5.46 4.54 21.81
CA ARG A 280 -5.17 3.30 22.54
C ARG A 280 -6.49 2.51 22.69
N LEU A 281 -6.75 1.56 21.80
CA LEU A 281 -7.72 0.49 22.08
C LEU A 281 -7.25 -0.82 21.46
N GLN A 282 -6.89 -1.76 22.34
CA GLN A 282 -6.54 -3.14 22.00
C GLN A 282 -7.73 -3.88 21.42
N ILE A 283 -7.57 -4.54 20.27
CA ILE A 283 -8.38 -5.72 19.91
C ILE A 283 -7.46 -6.82 19.35
N ARG A 284 -7.55 -8.01 19.97
CA ARG A 284 -6.87 -9.27 19.64
C ARG A 284 -7.59 -9.98 18.47
N GLY A 285 -6.84 -10.67 17.60
CA GLY A 285 -7.37 -11.77 16.76
C GLY A 285 -6.63 -12.08 15.45
N THR A 286 -5.73 -13.08 15.49
CA THR A 286 -4.98 -13.88 14.47
C THR A 286 -5.69 -14.16 13.12
N VAL A 287 -5.05 -14.20 11.93
CA VAL A 287 -4.40 -15.39 11.26
C VAL A 287 -3.25 -15.03 10.29
N MET A 288 -2.25 -15.92 10.27
CA MET A 288 -0.89 -15.87 9.70
C MET A 288 -0.78 -16.18 8.19
N ASN A 289 0.25 -15.64 7.52
CA ASN A 289 0.85 -16.21 6.30
C ASN A 289 2.36 -16.45 6.55
N ASN A 290 2.86 -17.59 6.11
CA ASN A 290 3.88 -18.41 6.77
C ASN A 290 5.36 -18.02 6.47
N ALA A 291 5.73 -16.74 6.64
CA ALA A 291 7.14 -16.36 6.65
C ALA A 291 7.71 -16.53 8.06
N GLN A 292 8.69 -17.43 8.20
CA GLN A 292 9.31 -17.73 9.49
C GLN A 292 9.98 -16.47 10.07
N THR A 293 9.75 -16.22 11.36
CA THR A 293 10.21 -15.01 12.06
C THR A 293 11.36 -15.35 13.00
N VAL A 294 12.46 -14.61 12.90
CA VAL A 294 13.61 -14.73 13.81
C VAL A 294 13.78 -13.44 14.61
N LEU A 295 13.85 -13.57 15.93
CA LEU A 295 14.26 -12.49 16.82
C LEU A 295 15.78 -12.44 16.92
N VAL A 296 16.36 -11.26 16.76
CA VAL A 296 17.81 -11.02 16.87
C VAL A 296 18.09 -10.07 18.04
N PHE A 297 18.83 -10.55 19.04
CA PHE A 297 19.42 -9.70 20.07
C PHE A 297 20.78 -9.17 19.60
N GLY A 298 21.13 -7.95 20.01
CA GLY A 298 22.36 -7.31 19.55
C GLY A 298 22.34 -6.99 18.05
N ALA A 299 21.16 -6.81 17.47
CA ALA A 299 20.96 -6.64 16.03
C ALA A 299 21.68 -5.40 15.47
N THR A 300 21.93 -4.37 16.27
CA THR A 300 22.66 -3.18 15.83
C THR A 300 24.19 -3.35 15.89
N GLY A 301 24.68 -4.44 16.49
CA GLY A 301 26.09 -4.78 16.57
C GLY A 301 26.61 -5.48 15.32
N GLN A 302 27.92 -5.72 15.27
CA GLN A 302 28.58 -6.31 14.09
C GLN A 302 28.05 -7.71 13.75
N GLN A 303 27.96 -8.59 14.75
CA GLN A 303 27.52 -9.97 14.57
C GLN A 303 26.02 -10.06 14.33
N GLY A 304 25.22 -9.56 15.28
CA GLY A 304 23.75 -9.58 15.18
C GLY A 304 23.24 -8.83 13.94
N GLY A 305 23.86 -7.70 13.58
CA GLY A 305 23.47 -6.96 12.39
C GLY A 305 23.79 -7.66 11.09
N SER A 306 24.90 -8.40 11.01
CA SER A 306 25.20 -9.22 9.84
C SER A 306 24.14 -10.31 9.65
N VAL A 307 23.77 -11.00 10.73
CA VAL A 307 22.73 -12.04 10.71
C VAL A 307 21.37 -11.47 10.35
N ALA A 308 20.96 -10.37 10.98
CA ALA A 308 19.70 -9.70 10.69
C ALA A 308 19.59 -9.29 9.20
N ARG A 309 20.64 -8.69 8.63
CA ARG A 309 20.66 -8.31 7.21
C ARG A 309 20.61 -9.52 6.28
N ALA A 310 21.31 -10.61 6.62
CA ALA A 310 21.32 -11.83 5.81
C ALA A 310 19.96 -12.56 5.83
N LEU A 311 19.28 -12.58 6.99
CA LEU A 311 17.95 -13.15 7.14
C LEU A 311 16.90 -12.35 6.34
N LEU A 312 16.90 -11.02 6.47
CA LEU A 312 16.04 -10.14 5.67
C LEU A 312 16.24 -10.33 4.17
N HIS A 313 17.51 -10.41 3.71
CA HIS A 313 17.83 -10.65 2.30
C HIS A 313 17.30 -12.01 1.79
N ARG A 314 17.19 -13.01 2.67
CA ARG A 314 16.65 -14.34 2.34
C ARG A 314 15.13 -14.44 2.50
N GLY A 315 14.44 -13.32 2.74
CA GLY A 315 12.98 -13.28 2.88
C GLY A 315 12.45 -13.74 4.23
N TRP A 316 13.31 -13.90 5.25
CA TRP A 316 12.87 -14.15 6.62
C TRP A 316 12.34 -12.86 7.25
N ARG A 317 11.32 -12.99 8.10
CA ARG A 317 10.91 -11.87 8.95
C ARG A 317 11.92 -11.73 10.07
N VAL A 318 12.46 -10.53 10.25
CA VAL A 318 13.40 -10.26 11.34
C VAL A 318 12.76 -9.32 12.33
N ARG A 319 12.75 -9.72 13.59
CA ARG A 319 12.46 -8.86 14.73
C ARG A 319 13.78 -8.53 15.42
N ALA A 320 14.01 -7.27 15.76
CA ALA A 320 15.25 -6.81 16.38
C ALA A 320 14.95 -6.14 17.71
N LEU A 321 15.48 -6.69 18.81
CA LEU A 321 15.41 -6.00 20.11
C LEU A 321 16.49 -4.91 20.15
N VAL A 322 16.07 -3.66 20.31
CA VAL A 322 16.95 -2.49 20.29
C VAL A 322 16.72 -1.62 21.52
N ARG A 323 17.81 -1.08 22.10
CA ARG A 323 17.73 -0.16 23.24
C ARG A 323 17.21 1.21 22.83
N ASP A 324 17.69 1.70 21.69
CA ASP A 324 17.30 2.98 21.11
C ASP A 324 16.86 2.75 19.64
N PRO A 325 15.56 2.89 19.34
CA PRO A 325 15.03 2.70 17.99
C PRO A 325 15.51 3.79 17.00
N PHE A 326 16.03 4.92 17.49
CA PHE A 326 16.51 6.03 16.68
C PHE A 326 18.02 5.97 16.39
N SER A 327 18.74 5.02 17.00
CA SER A 327 20.14 4.79 16.69
C SER A 327 20.33 4.46 15.20
N ALA A 328 21.45 4.90 14.61
CA ALA A 328 21.71 4.69 13.18
C ALA A 328 21.61 3.20 12.77
N GLY A 329 22.05 2.29 13.64
CA GLY A 329 21.93 0.85 13.42
C GLY A 329 20.49 0.34 13.45
N ALA A 330 19.66 0.83 14.37
CA ALA A 330 18.25 0.44 14.46
C ALA A 330 17.45 0.99 13.26
N ALA A 331 17.68 2.27 12.90
CA ALA A 331 17.09 2.89 11.73
C ALA A 331 17.48 2.15 10.43
N ALA A 332 18.74 1.75 10.28
CA ALA A 332 19.22 0.99 9.12
C ALA A 332 18.59 -0.41 9.02
N LEU A 333 18.28 -1.06 10.15
CA LEU A 333 17.58 -2.35 10.15
C LEU A 333 16.09 -2.18 9.82
N ALA A 334 15.43 -1.19 10.41
CA ALA A 334 14.03 -0.87 10.10
C ALA A 334 13.84 -0.54 8.62
N ALA A 335 14.75 0.25 8.04
CA ALA A 335 14.74 0.59 6.61
C ALA A 335 14.88 -0.64 5.69
N ARG A 336 15.38 -1.77 6.22
CA ARG A 336 15.51 -3.05 5.50
C ARG A 336 14.36 -4.01 5.81
N GLY A 337 13.33 -3.56 6.52
CA GLY A 337 12.14 -4.35 6.84
C GLY A 337 12.21 -5.11 8.17
N ALA A 338 13.16 -4.81 9.05
CA ALA A 338 13.15 -5.38 10.40
C ALA A 338 12.05 -4.75 11.27
N GLU A 339 11.31 -5.57 11.99
CA GLU A 339 10.42 -5.13 13.06
C GLU A 339 11.26 -4.77 14.29
N LEU A 340 11.24 -3.52 14.73
CA LEU A 340 11.97 -3.10 15.93
C LEU A 340 11.11 -3.29 17.17
N VAL A 341 11.66 -3.97 18.18
CA VAL A 341 11.09 -3.99 19.53
C VAL A 341 12.03 -3.24 20.45
N VAL A 342 11.50 -2.23 21.13
CA VAL A 342 12.29 -1.44 22.08
C VAL A 342 12.40 -2.19 23.40
N GLY A 343 13.61 -2.42 23.86
CA GLY A 343 13.86 -3.08 25.14
C GLY A 343 15.35 -3.31 25.40
N THR A 344 15.64 -3.71 26.63
CA THR A 344 17.00 -4.01 27.08
C THR A 344 17.08 -5.45 27.59
N PHE A 345 18.28 -5.93 27.91
CA PHE A 345 18.48 -7.28 28.46
C PHE A 345 17.98 -7.41 29.91
N GLU A 346 17.67 -6.29 30.56
CA GLU A 346 17.06 -6.23 31.89
C GLU A 346 15.52 -6.25 31.82
N ASP A 347 14.94 -5.90 30.66
CA ASP A 347 13.49 -5.81 30.50
C ASP A 347 12.89 -7.15 30.08
N ARG A 348 12.58 -7.97 31.09
CA ARG A 348 12.00 -9.30 30.92
C ARG A 348 10.63 -9.28 30.21
N ALA A 349 9.87 -8.19 30.35
CA ALA A 349 8.58 -8.03 29.67
C ALA A 349 8.75 -7.69 28.19
N ALA A 350 9.69 -6.80 27.85
CA ALA A 350 10.03 -6.50 26.47
C ALA A 350 10.62 -7.71 25.75
N MET A 351 11.51 -8.48 26.40
CA MET A 351 12.06 -9.72 25.83
C MET A 351 10.98 -10.75 25.53
N ARG A 352 10.04 -10.96 26.46
CA ARG A 352 8.88 -11.83 26.26
C ARG A 352 8.00 -11.37 25.11
N SER A 353 7.71 -10.07 25.05
CA SER A 353 6.94 -9.47 23.95
C SER A 353 7.64 -9.70 22.61
N ALA A 354 8.96 -9.51 22.56
CA ALA A 354 9.76 -9.74 21.36
C ALA A 354 9.77 -11.21 20.91
N MET A 355 9.77 -12.16 21.85
CA MET A 355 9.76 -13.60 21.56
C MET A 355 8.38 -14.15 21.20
N ALA A 356 7.30 -13.37 21.36
CA ALA A 356 5.96 -13.84 21.06
C ALA A 356 5.79 -14.16 19.57
N GLY A 357 5.53 -15.44 19.27
CA GLY A 357 5.25 -15.91 17.92
C GLY A 357 6.45 -15.98 16.97
N VAL A 358 7.68 -15.99 17.49
CA VAL A 358 8.89 -16.16 16.66
C VAL A 358 9.26 -17.64 16.53
N ASP A 359 9.77 -18.02 15.36
CA ASP A 359 10.21 -19.39 15.06
C ASP A 359 11.62 -19.68 15.58
N GLY A 360 12.46 -18.64 15.69
CA GLY A 360 13.81 -18.74 16.21
C GLY A 360 14.31 -17.48 16.89
N VAL A 361 15.35 -17.62 17.72
CA VAL A 361 16.06 -16.54 18.39
C VAL A 361 17.55 -16.69 18.09
N PHE A 362 18.19 -15.60 17.66
CA PHE A 362 19.64 -15.48 17.57
C PHE A 362 20.12 -14.47 18.61
N SER A 363 20.93 -14.90 19.57
CA SER A 363 21.31 -14.08 20.72
C SER A 363 22.77 -13.69 20.72
N VAL A 364 23.06 -12.41 20.43
CA VAL A 364 24.36 -11.81 20.73
C VAL A 364 24.25 -10.96 21.98
N GLN A 365 24.92 -11.40 23.04
CA GLN A 365 24.89 -10.75 24.34
C GLN A 365 26.04 -9.76 24.50
N PRO A 366 25.86 -8.70 25.31
CA PRO A 366 27.00 -7.92 25.80
C PRO A 366 27.93 -8.84 26.59
N SER A 367 29.23 -8.75 26.34
CA SER A 367 30.21 -9.63 26.98
C SER A 367 31.07 -8.89 28.00
N SER A 368 31.47 -9.60 29.07
CA SER A 368 32.30 -9.04 30.13
C SER A 368 33.73 -8.67 29.71
N PRO A 369 34.41 -9.38 28.79
CA PRO A 369 35.77 -9.03 28.36
C PRO A 369 35.89 -7.63 27.69
N GLY A 370 34.76 -7.00 27.32
CA GLY A 370 34.68 -5.65 26.76
C GLY A 370 34.23 -4.55 27.74
N GLY A 371 34.02 -4.87 29.02
CA GLY A 371 33.81 -3.87 30.09
C GLY A 371 32.42 -3.20 30.13
N THR A 372 31.41 -3.73 29.44
CA THR A 372 30.05 -3.14 29.45
C THR A 372 29.11 -3.81 30.44
N VAL A 373 29.41 -5.04 30.89
CA VAL A 373 28.65 -5.84 31.86
C VAL A 373 29.57 -6.75 32.68
N THR A 374 29.15 -7.15 33.87
CA THR A 374 29.84 -8.16 34.70
C THR A 374 29.61 -9.59 34.19
N ASP A 375 30.49 -10.54 34.53
CA ASP A 375 30.30 -11.97 34.22
C ASP A 375 28.94 -12.50 34.74
N GLU A 376 28.54 -12.07 35.94
CA GLU A 376 27.24 -12.43 36.53
C GLU A 376 26.06 -11.88 35.71
N GLN A 377 26.19 -10.67 35.17
CA GLN A 377 25.16 -10.08 34.30
C GLN A 377 25.06 -10.80 32.96
N GLU A 378 26.20 -11.13 32.33
CA GLU A 378 26.25 -11.89 31.08
C GLU A 378 25.56 -13.25 31.25
N VAL A 379 25.94 -14.02 32.28
CA VAL A 379 25.31 -15.31 32.60
C VAL A 379 23.81 -15.15 32.84
N ARG A 380 23.40 -14.13 33.60
CA ARG A 380 21.99 -13.88 33.90
C ARG A 380 21.17 -13.53 32.66
N TYR A 381 21.72 -12.76 31.72
CA TYR A 381 21.03 -12.45 30.46
C TYR A 381 20.86 -13.70 29.60
N GLY A 382 21.89 -14.53 29.49
CA GLY A 382 21.82 -15.80 28.76
C GLY A 382 20.76 -16.74 29.32
N ILE A 383 20.75 -16.95 30.65
CA ILE A 383 19.73 -17.75 31.32
C ILE A 383 18.34 -17.18 31.07
N THR A 384 18.17 -15.85 31.21
CA THR A 384 16.87 -15.21 31.02
C THR A 384 16.34 -15.37 29.60
N ILE A 385 17.19 -15.24 28.59
CA ILE A 385 16.81 -15.44 27.18
C ILE A 385 16.43 -16.90 26.92
N ALA A 386 17.19 -17.85 27.46
CA ALA A 386 16.89 -19.27 27.32
C ALA A 386 15.56 -19.65 28.00
N ASP A 387 15.33 -19.19 29.24
CA ASP A 387 14.08 -19.41 29.97
C ASP A 387 12.88 -18.85 29.19
N LEU A 388 12.98 -17.61 28.72
CA LEU A 388 11.91 -16.96 27.97
C LEU A 388 11.68 -17.61 26.61
N ALA A 389 12.72 -18.11 25.94
CA ALA A 389 12.59 -18.84 24.69
C ALA A 389 11.78 -20.13 24.91
N VAL A 390 12.06 -20.88 25.98
CA VAL A 390 11.27 -22.06 26.37
C VAL A 390 9.82 -21.67 26.69
N GLU A 391 9.64 -20.63 27.52
CA GLU A 391 8.33 -20.18 27.96
C GLU A 391 7.44 -19.69 26.79
N CYS A 392 8.05 -19.03 25.81
CA CYS A 392 7.38 -18.54 24.60
C CYS A 392 7.25 -19.59 23.48
N GLY A 393 7.76 -20.82 23.68
CA GLY A 393 7.67 -21.90 22.71
C GLY A 393 8.56 -21.73 21.47
N VAL A 394 9.68 -21.01 21.59
CA VAL A 394 10.66 -20.82 20.52
C VAL A 394 11.33 -22.16 20.22
N LYS A 395 11.33 -22.57 18.94
CA LYS A 395 11.81 -23.89 18.52
C LYS A 395 13.32 -23.97 18.32
N HIS A 396 13.97 -22.83 18.09
CA HIS A 396 15.40 -22.77 17.81
C HIS A 396 16.04 -21.55 18.47
N LEU A 397 17.00 -21.77 19.37
CA LEU A 397 17.80 -20.73 20.02
C LEU A 397 19.26 -20.95 19.61
N VAL A 398 19.88 -19.89 19.07
CA VAL A 398 21.28 -19.86 18.62
C VAL A 398 22.04 -18.79 19.38
#